data_AF-A0A2D7V0G8-F1
#
_entry.id   AF-A0A2D7V0G8-F1
#
_cell.length_a   1.000
_cell.length_b   1.000
_cell.length_c   1.000
_cell.angle_alpha   90.00
_cell.angle_beta   90.00
_cell.angle_gamma   90.00
#
_symmetry.space_group_name_H-M   'P 1'
#
loop_
_entity.id
_entity.type
_entity.pdbx_description
1 polymer ?
#
loop_
_entity_poly.entity_id
_entity_poly.type
_entity_poly.pdbx_seq_one_letter_code
_entity_poly.pdbx_strand_id
1 'polypeptide(L)'
;MSNNTTALLIGIIFLFGLFAGGGAVILFSDSDSPIDNSEDDLNSGETIDDNSSSEETVNQVEDNNSTNSTDSNETQSDIIDNGDNSTENSNSDNETNVSTDTSDEPIPLAEQCLDGHSNLEMHIHPWLKLTVRGSDIPIPSSMGIDTSVCPNAMHVLHTHDDTGKLHIETYEPITVNLSLFFAVWNISQLGDTSFDPLFLDMDNVTITIDGVEQTVGMEEVIFEDGISIDVVFDDALPDSDGDGVDDGSDVCEGHDDNTDWDNDGNPDGCDDDDDGDGVNDDNDQCPGFDDNIDSDGDGIPDDCDAVNGNVYDPSDLGLFWVDKFLCQNGTGVGIDDYNTSGDDNHICSVTITLENDTVTISSNGIPNHDLESGPGCCASAQSYTWIVPRSPTNDTTGGHNSANCPEANGDYRCADDRGDIAIAINGVPIFGPEDGPGGDAVASNKGVYEENRQHIWLGLCHGHSAQGGVYHYHADANCVHWHPNETAGEGWRDYSFPSSTNTGEASDVIGVAFDGYPIYGVFGDDGTGQIVEMKSSYRLKAGETGYNGIDDYEYVAGL
;
A
#
# COMPACT_ATOMS: atom_id res chain seq x y z
N MET A 1 -6.35 -23.25 -64.98
CA MET A 1 -7.24 -24.12 -64.18
C MET A 1 -6.52 -24.35 -62.87
N SER A 2 -6.72 -23.39 -61.96
CA SER A 2 -6.26 -23.45 -60.57
C SER A 2 -7.17 -24.40 -59.82
N ASN A 3 -6.60 -25.43 -59.20
CA ASN A 3 -7.29 -26.14 -58.14
C ASN A 3 -6.76 -25.57 -56.84
N ASN A 4 -7.60 -24.73 -56.21
CA ASN A 4 -7.53 -24.40 -54.80
C ASN A 4 -7.80 -25.68 -54.01
N THR A 5 -6.86 -26.03 -53.14
CA THR A 5 -7.12 -26.81 -51.93
C THR A 5 -6.44 -26.03 -50.82
N THR A 6 -7.19 -25.11 -50.21
CA THR A 6 -6.92 -24.58 -48.88
C THR A 6 -7.01 -25.75 -47.91
N ALA A 7 -5.90 -26.08 -47.25
CA ALA A 7 -5.88 -27.04 -46.17
C ALA A 7 -6.21 -26.27 -44.88
N LEU A 8 -7.31 -26.65 -44.24
CA LEU A 8 -7.67 -26.23 -42.90
C LEU A 8 -6.62 -26.81 -41.94
N LEU A 9 -5.95 -25.96 -41.17
CA LEU A 9 -4.76 -26.33 -40.40
C LEU A 9 -5.10 -26.25 -38.90
N ILE A 10 -6.06 -27.06 -38.48
CA ILE A 10 -6.31 -27.30 -37.05
C ILE A 10 -5.18 -28.16 -36.54
N GLY A 11 -4.62 -27.79 -35.41
CA GLY A 11 -3.85 -28.77 -34.69
C GLY A 11 -3.66 -28.41 -33.24
N ILE A 12 -2.85 -29.29 -32.67
CA ILE A 12 -2.89 -29.73 -31.30
C ILE A 12 -1.68 -29.25 -30.55
N ILE A 13 -1.91 -28.89 -29.30
CA ILE A 13 -0.91 -28.66 -28.27
C ILE A 13 -0.25 -29.97 -27.90
N PHE A 14 1.02 -30.16 -28.27
CA PHE A 14 1.91 -31.14 -27.63
C PHE A 14 3.36 -30.63 -27.66
N LEU A 15 3.96 -30.52 -26.48
CA LEU A 15 5.34 -30.08 -26.29
C LEU A 15 6.33 -31.19 -26.62
N PHE A 16 7.40 -30.85 -27.34
CA PHE A 16 8.76 -31.31 -27.05
C PHE A 16 9.80 -30.35 -27.64
N GLY A 17 10.77 -29.99 -26.80
CA GLY A 17 11.93 -29.19 -27.15
C GLY A 17 13.00 -29.98 -27.90
N LEU A 18 13.50 -29.41 -28.99
CA LEU A 18 14.82 -29.72 -29.54
C LEU A 18 15.25 -28.59 -30.47
N PHE A 19 16.04 -27.65 -29.98
CA PHE A 19 17.32 -27.25 -30.59
C PHE A 19 18.16 -26.46 -29.58
N ALA A 20 19.48 -26.65 -29.67
CA ALA A 20 20.46 -25.93 -28.89
C ALA A 20 20.46 -24.44 -29.31
N GLY A 21 20.20 -23.56 -28.35
CA GLY A 21 20.01 -22.12 -28.54
C GLY A 21 18.53 -21.80 -28.36
N GLY A 22 18.19 -21.02 -27.33
CA GLY A 22 16.82 -20.79 -26.84
C GLY A 22 15.77 -20.73 -27.94
N GLY A 23 14.77 -21.61 -27.83
CA GLY A 23 13.67 -21.71 -28.79
C GLY A 23 12.40 -22.13 -28.06
N ALA A 24 11.40 -21.26 -28.11
CA ALA A 24 10.06 -21.47 -27.57
C ALA A 24 9.29 -22.51 -28.41
N VAL A 25 8.35 -23.23 -27.77
CA VAL A 25 7.45 -24.23 -28.37
C VAL A 25 6.05 -23.60 -28.44
N ILE A 26 5.42 -23.53 -29.62
CA ILE A 26 4.37 -22.53 -29.92
C ILE A 26 3.26 -23.07 -30.87
N LEU A 27 2.05 -22.48 -30.86
CA LEU A 27 0.77 -23.09 -31.27
C LEU A 27 -0.08 -22.28 -32.30
N PHE A 28 -0.54 -22.97 -33.36
CA PHE A 28 -1.64 -22.79 -34.37
C PHE A 28 -2.04 -21.50 -35.11
N SER A 29 -2.57 -21.75 -36.33
CA SER A 29 -3.01 -20.81 -37.38
C SER A 29 -4.36 -21.11 -38.02
N ASP A 30 -5.11 -20.08 -38.45
CA ASP A 30 -6.10 -20.19 -39.52
C ASP A 30 -6.01 -19.04 -40.54
N SER A 31 -6.05 -19.39 -41.83
CA SER A 31 -6.02 -18.44 -42.95
C SER A 31 -7.41 -18.21 -43.52
N ASP A 32 -7.82 -16.94 -43.57
CA ASP A 32 -9.10 -16.45 -44.10
C ASP A 32 -9.50 -16.97 -45.50
N SER A 33 -10.80 -17.13 -45.70
CA SER A 33 -11.46 -17.13 -47.01
C SER A 33 -12.81 -16.40 -46.94
N PRO A 34 -13.26 -15.78 -48.05
CA PRO A 34 -13.95 -14.49 -48.00
C PRO A 34 -15.46 -14.57 -47.72
N ILE A 35 -15.92 -13.52 -47.04
CA ILE A 35 -17.28 -13.04 -46.81
C ILE A 35 -18.24 -13.39 -47.97
N ASP A 36 -19.34 -14.08 -47.64
CA ASP A 36 -20.58 -14.06 -48.42
C ASP A 36 -21.69 -13.44 -47.59
N ASN A 37 -22.22 -12.31 -48.07
CA ASN A 37 -23.34 -11.60 -47.49
C ASN A 37 -24.64 -12.23 -47.99
N SER A 38 -25.41 -12.86 -47.11
CA SER A 38 -26.85 -13.02 -47.33
C SER A 38 -27.62 -12.94 -46.02
N GLU A 39 -28.29 -11.80 -45.82
CA GLU A 39 -29.49 -11.69 -44.99
C GLU A 39 -30.58 -12.64 -45.54
N ASP A 40 -31.25 -13.40 -44.67
CA ASP A 40 -32.72 -13.43 -44.57
C ASP A 40 -33.20 -14.47 -43.53
N ASP A 41 -34.07 -13.97 -42.63
CA ASP A 41 -35.19 -14.60 -41.93
C ASP A 41 -35.00 -15.87 -41.06
N LEU A 42 -35.35 -15.75 -39.77
CA LEU A 42 -36.65 -16.25 -39.28
C LEU A 42 -36.97 -15.80 -37.85
N ASN A 43 -38.04 -15.02 -37.78
CA ASN A 43 -38.81 -14.66 -36.60
C ASN A 43 -39.71 -15.84 -36.18
N SER A 44 -39.62 -16.28 -34.92
CA SER A 44 -40.72 -16.98 -34.26
C SER A 44 -40.68 -16.71 -32.77
N GLY A 45 -41.51 -15.76 -32.34
CA GLY A 45 -41.85 -15.60 -30.94
C GLY A 45 -42.74 -16.74 -30.44
N GLU A 46 -42.59 -17.06 -29.15
CA GLU A 46 -43.60 -17.75 -28.39
C GLU A 46 -43.77 -17.05 -27.04
N THR A 47 -44.98 -16.50 -26.85
CA THR A 47 -45.51 -16.02 -25.59
C THR A 47 -45.91 -17.19 -24.70
N ILE A 48 -45.52 -17.18 -23.43
CA ILE A 48 -46.20 -17.94 -22.37
C ILE A 48 -46.41 -17.01 -21.16
N ASP A 49 -47.69 -16.82 -20.84
CA ASP A 49 -48.19 -16.25 -19.59
C ASP A 49 -47.77 -17.12 -18.40
N ASP A 50 -47.41 -16.51 -17.27
CA ASP A 50 -47.86 -17.06 -15.98
C ASP A 50 -48.07 -15.95 -14.95
N ASN A 51 -49.28 -15.98 -14.41
CA ASN A 51 -49.85 -15.06 -13.44
C ASN A 51 -50.00 -15.87 -12.14
N SER A 52 -49.26 -15.53 -11.09
CA SER A 52 -49.51 -16.06 -9.75
C SER A 52 -49.30 -14.98 -8.69
N SER A 53 -50.37 -14.78 -7.94
CA SER A 53 -50.62 -13.88 -6.83
C SER A 53 -49.68 -14.05 -5.63
N SER A 54 -49.41 -12.95 -4.91
CA SER A 54 -49.88 -12.77 -3.52
C SER A 54 -49.52 -11.37 -3.00
N GLU A 55 -50.52 -10.50 -2.89
CA GLU A 55 -50.48 -9.33 -2.00
C GLU A 55 -50.88 -9.77 -0.59
N GLU A 56 -50.08 -9.41 0.41
CA GLU A 56 -50.53 -9.26 1.79
C GLU A 56 -50.24 -7.83 2.27
N THR A 57 -51.23 -7.30 2.98
CA THR A 57 -51.34 -5.94 3.50
C THR A 57 -50.88 -5.90 4.96
N VAL A 58 -50.50 -4.71 5.49
CA VAL A 58 -51.15 -4.04 6.65
C VAL A 58 -50.29 -2.87 7.21
N ASN A 59 -50.93 -1.69 7.20
CA ASN A 59 -50.96 -0.54 8.14
C ASN A 59 -49.84 -0.27 9.17
N GLN A 60 -49.48 1.03 9.32
CA GLN A 60 -49.76 1.93 10.47
C GLN A 60 -49.75 3.39 9.96
N VAL A 61 -50.84 4.16 9.96
CA VAL A 61 -51.48 4.99 11.02
C VAL A 61 -50.59 6.09 11.64
N GLU A 62 -51.08 7.31 11.43
CA GLU A 62 -50.67 8.65 11.86
C GLU A 62 -50.60 8.83 13.38
N ASP A 63 -49.80 9.80 13.84
CA ASP A 63 -50.35 10.86 14.69
C ASP A 63 -49.55 12.16 14.67
N ASN A 64 -50.32 13.24 14.66
CA ASN A 64 -49.93 14.65 14.63
C ASN A 64 -49.42 15.14 16.00
N ASN A 65 -48.51 16.12 16.03
CA ASN A 65 -48.90 17.43 16.57
C ASN A 65 -47.98 18.59 16.21
N SER A 66 -48.65 19.68 15.87
CA SER A 66 -48.18 21.04 15.60
C SER A 66 -47.94 21.80 16.91
N THR A 67 -47.08 22.83 16.92
CA THR A 67 -47.48 24.25 17.07
C THR A 67 -46.31 25.20 17.44
N ASN A 68 -46.14 26.26 16.62
CA ASN A 68 -46.08 27.71 16.96
C ASN A 68 -45.01 28.21 17.97
N SER A 69 -44.35 29.38 17.83
CA SER A 69 -44.64 30.61 17.07
C SER A 69 -43.55 31.68 17.31
N THR A 70 -43.26 32.46 16.25
CA THR A 70 -43.02 33.92 16.14
C THR A 70 -41.79 34.65 16.73
N ASP A 71 -41.11 35.37 15.80
CA ASP A 71 -40.76 36.81 15.73
C ASP A 71 -40.11 37.48 16.96
N SER A 72 -39.04 38.29 16.82
CA SER A 72 -39.07 39.59 16.13
C SER A 72 -37.68 40.25 15.95
N ASN A 73 -37.52 40.87 14.78
CA ASN A 73 -36.73 42.03 14.31
C ASN A 73 -35.79 42.91 15.18
N GLU A 74 -34.75 43.38 14.45
CA GLU A 74 -34.13 44.74 14.39
C GLU A 74 -33.21 45.19 15.55
N THR A 75 -32.05 45.84 15.38
CA THR A 75 -31.66 46.89 14.41
C THR A 75 -30.12 47.12 14.41
N GLN A 76 -29.66 47.64 13.28
CA GLN A 76 -28.34 48.19 12.96
C GLN A 76 -28.08 49.57 13.61
N SER A 77 -26.83 49.90 13.96
CA SER A 77 -26.32 51.28 13.78
C SER A 77 -24.78 51.36 13.89
N ASP A 78 -24.21 52.02 12.89
CA ASP A 78 -22.84 52.48 12.74
C ASP A 78 -22.49 53.65 13.68
N ILE A 79 -21.22 53.81 14.03
CA ILE A 79 -20.62 55.12 14.33
C ILE A 79 -19.28 55.27 13.58
N ILE A 80 -19.19 56.42 12.91
CA ILE A 80 -18.14 56.94 12.04
C ILE A 80 -17.22 57.89 12.83
N ASP A 81 -15.91 57.76 12.56
CA ASP A 81 -14.84 58.78 12.41
C ASP A 81 -14.63 59.92 13.44
N ASN A 82 -13.38 60.03 13.91
CA ASN A 82 -12.56 61.21 13.64
C ASN A 82 -11.07 60.91 13.87
N GLY A 83 -10.29 60.95 12.79
CA GLY A 83 -8.83 60.96 12.82
C GLY A 83 -8.20 62.23 13.40
N ASP A 84 -6.90 62.16 13.70
CA ASP A 84 -5.81 62.70 12.87
C ASP A 84 -4.58 63.08 13.73
N ASN A 85 -3.43 62.59 13.25
CA ASN A 85 -2.03 63.05 13.38
C ASN A 85 -1.49 63.69 14.68
N SER A 86 -0.37 63.16 15.18
CA SER A 86 0.97 63.58 14.70
C SER A 86 2.14 62.91 15.45
N THR A 87 2.96 62.20 14.67
CA THR A 87 4.43 62.21 14.56
C THR A 87 5.37 62.53 15.76
N GLU A 88 6.33 61.60 15.91
CA GLU A 88 7.80 61.80 16.00
C GLU A 88 8.47 62.31 17.31
N ASN A 89 9.20 61.36 17.91
CA ASN A 89 10.67 61.28 17.98
C ASN A 89 11.48 62.46 18.57
N SER A 90 12.15 62.15 19.68
CA SER A 90 13.55 62.45 20.05
C SER A 90 14.22 63.75 19.58
N ASN A 91 14.65 64.60 20.52
CA ASN A 91 16.09 64.85 20.77
C ASN A 91 16.39 65.92 21.85
N SER A 92 17.33 65.55 22.73
CA SER A 92 18.59 66.23 23.14
C SER A 92 18.68 67.72 23.48
N ASP A 93 19.29 67.94 24.66
CA ASP A 93 20.29 68.96 25.06
C ASP A 93 19.83 70.45 25.14
N ASN A 94 20.12 71.28 26.14
CA ASN A 94 21.29 71.40 27.01
C ASN A 94 21.09 72.57 28.03
N GLU A 95 21.95 72.56 29.06
CA GLU A 95 22.48 73.68 29.87
C GLU A 95 21.75 74.29 31.09
N THR A 96 22.29 73.90 32.24
CA THR A 96 22.75 74.73 33.39
C THR A 96 21.69 75.37 34.31
N ASN A 97 21.68 74.99 35.60
CA ASN A 97 22.52 75.61 36.64
C ASN A 97 22.29 74.93 38.00
N VAL A 98 23.36 74.96 38.81
CA VAL A 98 23.57 74.36 40.13
C VAL A 98 22.47 74.67 41.16
N SER A 99 22.02 73.63 41.86
CA SER A 99 21.67 73.73 43.29
C SER A 99 21.83 72.36 43.95
N THR A 100 22.83 72.25 44.82
CA THR A 100 22.96 71.19 45.83
C THR A 100 21.75 71.23 46.76
N ASP A 101 20.93 70.19 46.72
CA ASP A 101 20.00 69.88 47.80
C ASP A 101 20.08 68.36 48.04
N THR A 102 20.79 68.00 49.09
CA THR A 102 20.91 66.63 49.58
C THR A 102 19.58 66.25 50.24
N SER A 103 18.73 65.55 49.51
CA SER A 103 17.68 64.73 50.10
C SER A 103 18.34 63.49 50.71
N ASP A 104 18.21 63.34 52.04
CA ASP A 104 18.49 62.09 52.76
C ASP A 104 17.49 61.00 52.30
N GLU A 105 17.67 60.47 51.10
CA GLU A 105 17.10 59.18 50.71
C GLU A 105 17.96 58.08 51.38
N PRO A 106 17.37 57.13 52.10
CA PRO A 106 18.12 56.00 52.64
C PRO A 106 18.73 55.21 51.48
N ILE A 107 20.02 54.83 51.62
CA ILE A 107 20.75 54.04 50.61
C ILE A 107 19.95 52.75 50.34
N PRO A 108 19.62 52.42 49.08
CA PRO A 108 18.93 51.18 48.74
C PRO A 108 19.64 49.97 49.33
N LEU A 109 18.88 48.98 49.80
CA LEU A 109 19.44 47.83 50.50
C LEU A 109 20.48 47.09 49.64
N ALA A 110 20.26 47.02 48.32
CA ALA A 110 21.19 46.42 47.35
C ALA A 110 22.49 47.21 47.15
N GLU A 111 22.65 48.41 47.73
CA GLU A 111 23.87 49.22 47.65
C GLU A 111 24.55 49.38 49.02
N GLN A 112 23.99 48.76 50.07
CA GLN A 112 24.57 48.81 51.41
C GLN A 112 25.72 47.82 51.54
N CYS A 113 26.86 48.32 52.02
CA CYS A 113 28.09 47.55 52.16
C CYS A 113 28.39 47.15 53.61
N LEU A 114 28.93 45.95 53.77
CA LEU A 114 29.45 45.37 55.00
C LEU A 114 30.97 45.25 54.91
N ASP A 115 31.67 45.77 55.92
CA ASP A 115 33.13 45.63 56.05
C ASP A 115 33.56 44.28 56.64
N GLY A 116 32.59 43.42 56.99
CA GLY A 116 32.79 42.06 57.49
C GLY A 116 31.63 41.55 58.35
N HIS A 117 31.73 40.30 58.80
CA HIS A 117 30.66 39.59 59.54
C HIS A 117 30.56 39.93 61.04
N SER A 118 30.97 41.14 61.45
CA SER A 118 31.05 41.53 62.87
C SER A 118 30.11 42.68 63.19
N ASN A 119 29.51 42.67 64.39
CA ASN A 119 28.53 43.67 64.85
C ASN A 119 27.23 43.72 64.02
N LEU A 120 26.80 42.57 63.51
CA LEU A 120 25.53 42.42 62.79
C LEU A 120 24.42 42.05 63.76
N GLU A 121 23.23 42.62 63.57
CA GLU A 121 22.04 42.29 64.36
C GLU A 121 21.21 41.19 63.68
N MET A 122 21.34 41.04 62.36
CA MET A 122 20.71 39.98 61.57
C MET A 122 21.76 39.28 60.70
N HIS A 123 21.67 37.94 60.65
CA HIS A 123 22.48 37.07 59.81
C HIS A 123 21.68 35.79 59.55
N ILE A 124 21.11 35.66 58.36
CA ILE A 124 20.30 34.50 57.96
C ILE A 124 20.87 33.82 56.70
N HIS A 125 20.53 32.54 56.53
CA HIS A 125 21.07 31.67 55.48
C HIS A 125 19.99 30.93 54.69
N PRO A 126 19.22 31.61 53.82
CA PRO A 126 18.33 30.93 52.89
C PRO A 126 19.10 30.27 51.73
N TRP A 127 18.48 29.29 51.08
CA TRP A 127 18.92 28.72 49.82
C TRP A 127 18.04 29.18 48.67
N LEU A 128 18.65 29.43 47.51
CA LEU A 128 17.97 29.79 46.28
C LEU A 128 18.42 28.89 45.14
N LYS A 129 17.46 28.29 44.44
CA LYS A 129 17.66 27.56 43.19
C LYS A 129 16.87 28.24 42.07
N LEU A 130 17.50 28.40 40.91
CA LEU A 130 16.90 29.03 39.73
C LEU A 130 16.97 28.07 38.56
N THR A 131 15.86 27.88 37.85
CA THR A 131 15.77 27.01 36.66
C THR A 131 15.07 27.76 35.55
N VAL A 132 15.62 27.74 34.33
CA VAL A 132 15.02 28.34 33.14
C VAL A 132 15.02 27.28 32.05
N ARG A 133 13.84 26.91 31.52
CA ARG A 133 13.67 25.88 30.48
C ARG A 133 14.43 24.59 30.80
N GLY A 134 14.21 24.08 32.00
CA GLY A 134 14.87 22.88 32.52
C GLY A 134 16.38 23.01 32.84
N SER A 135 17.00 24.18 32.63
CA SER A 135 18.41 24.42 32.91
C SER A 135 18.62 25.16 34.23
N ASP A 136 19.37 24.55 35.16
CA ASP A 136 19.77 25.19 36.42
C ASP A 136 20.71 26.38 36.14
N ILE A 137 20.38 27.56 36.68
CA ILE A 137 21.25 28.75 36.60
C ILE A 137 22.13 28.80 37.86
N PRO A 138 23.46 28.63 37.73
CA PRO A 138 24.35 28.59 38.88
C PRO A 138 24.50 29.98 39.51
N ILE A 139 24.37 30.06 40.84
CA ILE A 139 24.67 31.27 41.61
C ILE A 139 26.18 31.29 41.89
N PRO A 140 26.97 32.27 41.43
CA PRO A 140 28.42 32.27 41.58
C PRO A 140 28.88 32.35 43.03
N SER A 141 30.01 31.71 43.35
CA SER A 141 30.75 32.02 44.58
C SER A 141 31.26 33.46 44.52
N SER A 142 31.06 34.26 45.58
CA SER A 142 31.40 35.69 45.64
C SER A 142 30.42 36.64 44.93
N MET A 143 29.17 36.23 44.66
CA MET A 143 28.13 37.17 44.28
C MET A 143 27.97 38.20 45.41
N GLY A 144 27.92 39.50 45.07
CA GLY A 144 27.80 40.57 46.05
C GLY A 144 29.10 40.89 46.81
N ILE A 145 30.26 40.35 46.41
CA ILE A 145 31.55 40.65 47.05
C ILE A 145 32.45 41.44 46.08
N ASP A 146 33.12 42.47 46.59
CA ASP A 146 34.08 43.30 45.85
C ASP A 146 33.51 43.86 44.52
N THR A 147 32.26 44.32 44.56
CA THR A 147 31.62 44.92 43.38
C THR A 147 32.01 46.38 43.21
N SER A 148 31.66 46.98 42.07
CA SER A 148 31.88 48.41 41.81
C SER A 148 31.22 49.33 42.84
N VAL A 149 30.12 48.89 43.45
CA VAL A 149 29.38 49.60 44.49
C VAL A 149 30.00 49.39 45.87
N CYS A 150 30.47 48.17 46.17
CA CYS A 150 31.09 47.79 47.44
C CYS A 150 32.55 47.33 47.27
N PRO A 151 33.49 48.25 46.97
CA PRO A 151 34.88 47.88 46.71
C PRO A 151 35.59 47.41 48.00
N ASN A 152 36.21 46.23 47.97
CA ASN A 152 36.80 45.55 49.12
C ASN A 152 35.82 45.28 50.28
N ALA A 153 34.51 45.26 49.98
CA ALA A 153 33.44 45.02 50.94
C ALA A 153 32.42 44.02 50.34
N MET A 154 31.37 43.72 51.08
CA MET A 154 30.29 42.82 50.63
C MET A 154 28.95 43.54 50.69
N HIS A 155 28.04 43.22 49.79
CA HIS A 155 26.64 43.61 49.90
C HIS A 155 25.97 42.89 51.06
N VAL A 156 24.90 43.50 51.59
CA VAL A 156 24.08 42.88 52.65
C VAL A 156 23.50 41.52 52.25
N LEU A 157 23.36 41.23 50.95
CA LEU A 157 23.13 39.90 50.42
C LEU A 157 24.35 39.48 49.59
N HIS A 158 25.00 38.37 49.94
CA HIS A 158 26.16 37.87 49.22
C HIS A 158 26.28 36.33 49.31
N THR A 159 27.20 35.75 48.55
CA THR A 159 27.50 34.31 48.59
C THR A 159 28.99 34.04 48.82
N HIS A 160 29.32 32.94 49.49
CA HIS A 160 30.72 32.48 49.66
C HIS A 160 31.08 31.29 48.77
N ASP A 161 30.09 30.57 48.28
CA ASP A 161 30.21 29.39 47.42
C ASP A 161 29.12 29.40 46.34
N ASP A 162 29.12 28.36 45.49
CA ASP A 162 28.21 28.18 44.37
C ASP A 162 27.03 27.24 44.69
N THR A 163 26.77 26.96 45.96
CA THR A 163 25.69 26.01 46.34
C THR A 163 24.30 26.65 46.35
N GLY A 164 24.19 27.92 45.96
CA GLY A 164 22.96 28.72 46.10
C GLY A 164 22.64 29.14 47.53
N LYS A 165 23.57 28.95 48.48
CA LYS A 165 23.40 29.42 49.85
C LYS A 165 23.66 30.92 49.93
N LEU A 166 22.65 31.69 50.30
CA LEU A 166 22.75 33.14 50.45
C LEU A 166 23.14 33.48 51.89
N HIS A 167 23.87 34.58 52.04
CA HIS A 167 24.15 35.22 53.32
C HIS A 167 23.46 36.58 53.31
N ILE A 168 22.46 36.77 54.18
CA ILE A 168 21.77 38.05 54.34
C ILE A 168 22.07 38.60 55.72
N GLU A 169 22.80 39.71 55.74
CA GLU A 169 23.45 40.27 56.90
C GLU A 169 23.21 41.79 57.00
N THR A 170 22.69 42.26 58.13
CA THR A 170 22.38 43.69 58.32
C THR A 170 22.68 44.17 59.73
N TYR A 171 22.95 45.47 59.87
CA TYR A 171 23.22 46.12 61.17
C TYR A 171 21.97 46.31 62.03
N GLU A 172 20.78 46.20 61.43
CA GLU A 172 19.48 46.27 62.10
C GLU A 172 18.56 45.17 61.53
N PRO A 173 17.59 44.65 62.30
CA PRO A 173 16.64 43.66 61.78
C PRO A 173 15.75 44.28 60.70
N ILE A 174 15.77 43.71 59.50
CA ILE A 174 14.97 44.19 58.37
C ILE A 174 14.34 42.99 57.63
N THR A 175 13.12 43.18 57.13
CA THR A 175 12.47 42.20 56.25
C THR A 175 13.03 42.36 54.85
N VAL A 176 13.52 41.26 54.29
CA VAL A 176 14.12 41.21 52.95
C VAL A 176 13.30 40.26 52.08
N ASN A 177 13.01 40.68 50.85
CA ASN A 177 12.31 39.84 49.87
C ASN A 177 13.25 39.37 48.75
N LEU A 178 12.76 38.42 47.95
CA LEU A 178 13.50 37.81 46.84
C LEU A 178 13.98 38.84 45.81
N SER A 179 13.27 39.95 45.62
CA SER A 179 13.70 41.04 44.73
C SER A 179 15.09 41.61 45.08
N LEU A 180 15.52 41.54 46.35
CA LEU A 180 16.89 41.96 46.71
C LEU A 180 17.95 41.12 46.01
N PHE A 181 17.74 39.82 45.86
CA PHE A 181 18.69 38.94 45.19
C PHE A 181 18.94 39.43 43.76
N PHE A 182 17.88 39.68 42.98
CA PHE A 182 18.01 40.14 41.60
C PHE A 182 18.63 41.53 41.50
N ALA A 183 18.36 42.42 42.46
CA ALA A 183 19.00 43.74 42.52
C ALA A 183 20.52 43.62 42.74
N VAL A 184 20.96 42.79 43.69
CA VAL A 184 22.39 42.56 43.95
C VAL A 184 23.05 41.76 42.82
N TRP A 185 22.31 40.84 42.20
CA TRP A 185 22.78 40.13 41.01
C TRP A 185 23.11 41.09 39.89
N ASN A 186 22.22 42.02 39.56
CA ASN A 186 22.44 42.99 38.50
C ASN A 186 23.67 43.88 38.75
N ILE A 187 23.99 44.16 40.03
CA ILE A 187 25.23 44.85 40.42
C ILE A 187 26.46 43.95 40.25
N SER A 188 26.33 42.66 40.58
CA SER A 188 27.43 41.70 40.60
C SER A 188 27.77 41.14 39.20
N GLN A 189 26.75 40.98 38.36
CA GLN A 189 26.79 40.35 37.04
C GLN A 189 26.21 41.33 36.00
N LEU A 190 26.83 42.50 35.87
CA LEU A 190 26.35 43.56 34.97
C LEU A 190 26.16 43.06 33.53
N GLY A 191 24.93 43.17 33.02
CA GLY A 191 24.57 42.81 31.65
C GLY A 191 24.23 41.33 31.45
N ASP A 192 24.11 40.55 32.53
CA ASP A 192 23.59 39.19 32.47
C ASP A 192 22.06 39.19 32.30
N THR A 193 21.60 38.56 31.22
CA THR A 193 20.19 38.45 30.83
C THR A 193 19.60 37.07 31.14
N SER A 194 20.32 36.22 31.88
CA SER A 194 19.91 34.84 32.18
C SER A 194 18.55 34.75 32.89
N PHE A 195 18.11 35.83 33.53
CA PHE A 195 16.85 35.90 34.27
C PHE A 195 15.76 36.72 33.57
N ASP A 196 16.03 37.30 32.40
CA ASP A 196 15.04 38.10 31.69
C ASP A 196 13.69 37.36 31.52
N PRO A 197 13.65 36.05 31.18
CA PRO A 197 12.38 35.33 31.05
C PRO A 197 11.52 35.36 32.32
N LEU A 198 12.14 35.31 33.51
CA LEU A 198 11.43 35.35 34.80
C LEU A 198 10.62 36.64 35.01
N PHE A 199 11.00 37.72 34.33
CA PHE A 199 10.35 39.04 34.46
C PHE A 199 9.50 39.41 33.25
N LEU A 200 9.74 38.78 32.11
CA LEU A 200 9.02 39.04 30.86
C LEU A 200 7.73 38.24 30.77
N ASP A 201 7.70 37.05 31.36
CA ASP A 201 6.56 36.15 31.32
C ASP A 201 6.38 35.44 32.66
N MET A 202 5.73 36.16 33.58
CA MET A 202 5.53 35.69 34.95
C MET A 202 4.43 34.61 35.04
N ASP A 203 3.61 34.43 34.01
CA ASP A 203 2.56 33.40 33.97
C ASP A 203 3.17 31.99 33.88
N ASN A 204 4.39 31.89 33.32
CA ASN A 204 5.18 30.66 33.20
C ASN A 204 6.24 30.51 34.31
N VAL A 205 6.10 31.26 35.43
CA VAL A 205 7.00 31.18 36.58
C VAL A 205 6.34 30.46 37.76
N THR A 206 6.95 29.37 38.20
CA THR A 206 6.58 28.66 39.43
C THR A 206 7.58 28.98 40.55
N ILE A 207 7.08 29.42 41.71
CA ILE A 207 7.88 29.67 42.92
C ILE A 207 7.49 28.65 43.98
N THR A 208 8.46 27.95 44.55
CA THR A 208 8.23 27.05 45.69
C THR A 208 9.11 27.45 46.90
N ILE A 209 8.54 27.36 48.10
CA ILE A 209 9.24 27.56 49.39
C ILE A 209 9.16 26.27 50.18
N ASP A 210 10.31 25.69 50.51
CA ASP A 210 10.44 24.37 51.16
C ASP A 210 9.60 23.27 50.46
N GLY A 211 9.54 23.33 49.12
CA GLY A 211 8.78 22.41 48.27
C GLY A 211 7.27 22.69 48.18
N VAL A 212 6.79 23.80 48.75
CA VAL A 212 5.39 24.22 48.66
C VAL A 212 5.26 25.38 47.68
N GLU A 213 4.46 25.19 46.63
CA GLU A 213 4.17 26.21 45.62
C GLU A 213 3.47 27.43 46.21
N GLN A 214 3.89 28.60 45.75
CA GLN A 214 3.39 29.91 46.18
C GLN A 214 2.60 30.56 45.04
N THR A 215 1.51 31.24 45.39
CA THR A 215 0.67 31.98 44.43
C THR A 215 0.92 33.49 44.47
N VAL A 216 2.11 33.90 44.90
CA VAL A 216 2.50 35.31 45.09
C VAL A 216 3.65 35.68 44.16
N GLY A 217 3.78 36.96 43.85
CA GLY A 217 4.90 37.48 43.06
C GLY A 217 6.23 37.46 43.83
N MET A 218 7.34 37.60 43.11
CA MET A 218 8.69 37.57 43.70
C MET A 218 8.91 38.65 44.77
N GLU A 219 8.26 39.80 44.65
CA GLU A 219 8.30 40.90 45.61
C GLU A 219 7.64 40.59 46.96
N GLU A 220 6.80 39.55 47.02
CA GLU A 220 6.12 39.11 48.24
C GLU A 220 6.82 37.93 48.94
N VAL A 221 7.80 37.31 48.27
CA VAL A 221 8.58 36.19 48.83
C VAL A 221 9.60 36.72 49.83
N ILE A 222 9.39 36.45 51.12
CA ILE A 222 10.25 36.92 52.22
C ILE A 222 11.35 35.88 52.51
N PHE A 223 12.59 36.33 52.67
CA PHE A 223 13.69 35.49 53.13
C PHE A 223 13.62 35.27 54.65
N GLU A 224 13.71 34.00 55.05
CA GLU A 224 13.86 33.57 56.44
C GLU A 224 15.11 32.69 56.60
N ASP A 225 15.58 32.51 57.84
CA ASP A 225 16.73 31.63 58.08
C ASP A 225 16.36 30.18 57.81
N GLY A 226 17.15 29.51 56.96
CA GLY A 226 17.05 28.08 56.75
C GLY A 226 16.07 27.61 55.65
N ILE A 227 15.31 28.51 55.02
CA ILE A 227 14.35 28.13 53.97
C ILE A 227 15.04 27.86 52.63
N SER A 228 14.43 27.03 51.79
CA SER A 228 14.81 26.82 50.39
C SER A 228 13.76 27.42 49.46
N ILE A 229 14.20 28.25 48.51
CA ILE A 229 13.34 28.86 47.50
C ILE A 229 13.77 28.33 46.13
N ASP A 230 12.86 27.72 45.39
CA ASP A 230 13.09 27.31 44.00
C ASP A 230 12.21 28.16 43.07
N VAL A 231 12.82 28.82 42.08
CA VAL A 231 12.13 29.58 41.05
C VAL A 231 12.37 28.91 39.70
N VAL A 232 11.30 28.52 39.02
CA VAL A 232 11.34 27.79 37.74
C VAL A 232 10.58 28.59 36.69
N PHE A 233 11.22 28.88 35.55
CA PHE A 233 10.56 29.35 34.34
C PHE A 233 10.49 28.21 33.31
N ASP A 234 9.29 27.92 32.82
CA ASP A 234 9.08 26.95 31.75
C ASP A 234 7.94 27.39 30.83
N ASP A 235 8.26 27.66 29.56
CA ASP A 235 7.32 28.13 28.52
C ASP A 235 6.98 27.04 27.49
N ALA A 236 7.31 25.77 27.77
CA ALA A 236 6.91 24.66 26.92
C ALA A 236 5.37 24.55 26.89
N LEU A 237 4.80 24.57 25.69
CA LEU A 237 3.39 24.24 25.50
C LEU A 237 3.18 22.74 25.77
N PRO A 238 2.01 22.33 26.29
CA PRO A 238 1.65 20.92 26.40
C PRO A 238 1.78 20.21 25.05
N ASP A 239 2.38 19.03 25.08
CA ASP A 239 2.62 18.13 23.94
C ASP A 239 2.36 16.71 24.49
N SER A 240 1.18 16.18 24.19
CA SER A 240 0.60 15.01 24.86
C SER A 240 1.18 13.69 24.39
N ASP A 241 1.59 13.58 23.14
CA ASP A 241 2.21 12.39 22.54
C ASP A 241 3.73 12.51 22.38
N GLY A 242 4.29 13.71 22.55
CA GLY A 242 5.72 13.96 22.62
C GLY A 242 6.40 13.96 21.26
N ASP A 243 5.66 14.26 20.20
CA ASP A 243 6.15 14.29 18.82
C ASP A 243 6.87 15.60 18.46
N GLY A 244 6.77 16.62 19.32
CA GLY A 244 7.39 17.94 19.15
C GLY A 244 6.46 19.00 18.56
N VAL A 245 5.18 18.69 18.37
CA VAL A 245 4.08 19.62 18.08
C VAL A 245 3.25 19.83 19.35
N ASP A 246 2.75 21.05 19.59
CA ASP A 246 1.94 21.31 20.79
C ASP A 246 0.48 20.86 20.61
N ASP A 247 -0.19 20.48 21.69
CA ASP A 247 -1.61 20.02 21.69
C ASP A 247 -2.57 20.99 20.96
N GLY A 248 -2.23 22.27 20.83
CA GLY A 248 -3.04 23.28 20.13
C GLY A 248 -2.80 23.35 18.62
N SER A 249 -1.68 22.81 18.16
CA SER A 249 -1.25 22.73 16.76
C SER A 249 -1.23 21.28 16.22
N ASP A 250 -1.39 20.31 17.12
CA ASP A 250 -1.46 18.86 16.85
C ASP A 250 -2.63 18.56 15.90
N VAL A 251 -2.28 18.01 14.73
CA VAL A 251 -3.24 17.60 13.70
C VAL A 251 -3.67 16.16 13.93
N CYS A 252 -2.79 15.33 14.49
CA CYS A 252 -3.00 13.91 14.70
C CYS A 252 -2.81 13.44 16.15
N GLU A 253 -3.81 13.73 16.99
CA GLU A 253 -3.78 13.48 18.43
C GLU A 253 -3.34 12.04 18.79
N GLY A 254 -2.19 11.91 19.45
CA GLY A 254 -1.66 10.63 19.91
C GLY A 254 -0.58 10.03 19.01
N HIS A 255 -0.22 10.70 17.92
CA HIS A 255 0.66 10.23 16.85
C HIS A 255 1.64 11.34 16.43
N ASP A 256 2.61 11.02 15.57
CA ASP A 256 3.64 11.99 15.16
C ASP A 256 3.20 12.77 13.90
N ASP A 257 2.90 14.05 14.06
CA ASP A 257 2.51 15.01 13.02
C ASP A 257 3.60 15.21 11.94
N ASN A 258 4.85 14.79 12.21
CA ASN A 258 5.95 14.95 11.26
C ASN A 258 6.14 13.73 10.34
N THR A 259 5.35 12.68 10.53
CA THR A 259 5.34 11.51 9.65
C THR A 259 4.18 11.69 8.68
N ASP A 260 4.54 11.94 7.42
CA ASP A 260 3.64 12.18 6.29
C ASP A 260 4.39 11.65 5.05
N TRP A 261 4.17 10.37 4.73
CA TRP A 261 4.97 9.66 3.73
C TRP A 261 4.69 10.17 2.32
N ASP A 262 3.43 10.37 1.95
CA ASP A 262 3.01 10.83 0.63
C ASP A 262 3.08 12.37 0.45
N ASN A 263 3.22 13.12 1.56
CA ASN A 263 3.28 14.58 1.64
C ASN A 263 1.98 15.28 1.19
N ASP A 264 0.82 14.69 1.43
CA ASP A 264 -0.48 15.31 1.17
C ASP A 264 -0.89 16.33 2.27
N GLY A 265 -0.19 16.30 3.41
CA GLY A 265 -0.38 17.16 4.56
C GLY A 265 -1.25 16.59 5.67
N ASN A 266 -1.64 15.32 5.58
CA ASN A 266 -2.28 14.56 6.63
C ASN A 266 -1.27 13.54 7.21
N PRO A 267 -0.97 13.59 8.53
CA PRO A 267 0.04 12.69 9.09
C PRO A 267 -0.41 11.22 9.07
N ASP A 268 0.52 10.28 8.83
CA ASP A 268 0.28 8.83 8.71
C ASP A 268 -0.60 8.27 9.85
N GLY A 269 -0.42 8.75 11.08
CA GLY A 269 -1.21 8.30 12.22
C GLY A 269 -2.73 8.54 12.10
N CYS A 270 -3.12 9.44 11.20
CA CYS A 270 -4.48 9.88 10.92
C CYS A 270 -4.80 9.84 9.42
N ASP A 271 -3.92 9.26 8.61
CA ASP A 271 -4.17 8.91 7.23
C ASP A 271 -4.81 7.52 7.13
N ASP A 272 -5.53 7.29 6.05
CA ASP A 272 -6.03 5.97 5.68
C ASP A 272 -5.41 5.44 4.39
N ASP A 273 -4.48 6.18 3.78
CA ASP A 273 -3.69 5.90 2.57
C ASP A 273 -2.28 6.53 2.71
N ASP A 274 -1.45 5.96 3.61
CA ASP A 274 -0.17 6.53 4.04
C ASP A 274 0.77 6.87 2.87
N ASP A 275 0.73 6.12 1.76
CA ASP A 275 1.63 6.30 0.62
C ASP A 275 1.01 6.93 -0.63
N GLY A 276 -0.29 7.23 -0.58
CA GLY A 276 -1.00 8.05 -1.56
C GLY A 276 -1.17 7.37 -2.92
N ASP A 277 -1.16 6.04 -2.96
CA ASP A 277 -1.34 5.26 -4.18
C ASP A 277 -2.83 5.03 -4.54
N GLY A 278 -3.73 5.39 -3.63
CA GLY A 278 -5.18 5.25 -3.77
C GLY A 278 -5.76 3.95 -3.21
N VAL A 279 -4.98 3.15 -2.48
CA VAL A 279 -5.36 1.93 -1.78
C VAL A 279 -5.21 2.13 -0.27
N ASN A 280 -6.32 2.03 0.46
CA ASN A 280 -6.27 2.23 1.91
C ASN A 280 -5.35 1.23 2.64
N ASP A 281 -4.67 1.67 3.71
CA ASP A 281 -3.68 0.88 4.49
C ASP A 281 -4.17 -0.51 4.95
N ASP A 282 -5.46 -0.65 5.23
CA ASP A 282 -6.08 -1.92 5.64
C ASP A 282 -6.10 -2.97 4.50
N ASN A 283 -6.04 -2.53 3.25
CA ASN A 283 -6.03 -3.36 2.04
C ASN A 283 -4.72 -3.24 1.24
N ASP A 284 -3.86 -2.29 1.60
CA ASP A 284 -2.55 -2.07 1.04
C ASP A 284 -1.69 -3.35 1.15
N GLN A 285 -1.30 -3.85 -0.02
CA GLN A 285 -0.47 -5.04 -0.15
C GLN A 285 1.02 -4.68 -0.17
N CYS A 286 1.38 -3.43 -0.43
CA CYS A 286 2.74 -2.93 -0.52
C CYS A 286 3.01 -1.58 0.18
N PRO A 287 3.03 -1.55 1.53
CA PRO A 287 3.16 -0.30 2.26
C PRO A 287 4.40 0.53 1.92
N GLY A 288 4.15 1.79 1.54
CA GLY A 288 5.14 2.78 1.13
C GLY A 288 5.35 2.89 -0.39
N PHE A 289 4.60 2.12 -1.19
CA PHE A 289 4.77 1.99 -2.65
C PHE A 289 3.42 1.72 -3.35
N ASP A 290 3.39 1.92 -4.66
CA ASP A 290 2.14 1.86 -5.46
C ASP A 290 1.66 0.42 -5.76
N ASP A 291 0.54 0.02 -5.15
CA ASP A 291 -0.18 -1.24 -5.32
C ASP A 291 -0.68 -1.46 -6.75
N ASN A 292 -0.85 -0.40 -7.54
CA ASN A 292 -1.38 -0.49 -8.90
C ASN A 292 -0.32 -0.91 -9.93
N ILE A 293 0.95 -1.00 -9.52
CA ILE A 293 2.04 -1.43 -10.39
C ILE A 293 2.32 -2.91 -10.13
N ASP A 294 1.78 -3.75 -11.01
CA ASP A 294 2.04 -5.19 -11.07
C ASP A 294 2.43 -5.54 -12.51
N SER A 295 3.73 -5.57 -12.78
CA SER A 295 4.28 -5.72 -14.13
C SER A 295 4.10 -7.12 -14.70
N ASP A 296 4.03 -8.15 -13.85
CA ASP A 296 3.87 -9.55 -14.27
C ASP A 296 2.48 -10.14 -14.02
N GLY A 297 1.60 -9.41 -13.34
CA GLY A 297 0.20 -9.74 -13.14
C GLY A 297 -0.03 -10.85 -12.12
N ASP A 298 0.93 -11.11 -11.24
CA ASP A 298 0.85 -12.20 -10.26
C ASP A 298 0.01 -11.84 -9.02
N GLY A 299 -0.36 -10.57 -8.89
CA GLY A 299 -1.15 -10.01 -7.80
C GLY A 299 -0.32 -9.57 -6.59
N ILE A 300 0.99 -9.44 -6.74
CA ILE A 300 1.90 -8.81 -5.79
C ILE A 300 2.47 -7.53 -6.44
N PRO A 301 2.30 -6.35 -5.81
CA PRO A 301 2.88 -5.12 -6.36
C PRO A 301 4.39 -5.19 -6.50
N ASP A 302 4.90 -4.57 -7.56
CA ASP A 302 6.28 -4.63 -8.05
C ASP A 302 7.36 -4.35 -6.99
N ASP A 303 7.11 -3.38 -6.09
CA ASP A 303 8.06 -2.98 -5.05
C ASP A 303 8.05 -3.90 -3.81
N CYS A 304 7.01 -4.73 -3.68
CA CYS A 304 6.87 -5.77 -2.67
C CYS A 304 7.01 -7.19 -3.24
N ASP A 305 7.16 -7.31 -4.55
CA ASP A 305 7.50 -8.55 -5.20
C ASP A 305 9.01 -8.79 -5.17
N ALA A 306 9.40 -9.84 -4.43
CA ALA A 306 10.77 -10.31 -4.37
C ALA A 306 11.28 -10.88 -5.71
N VAL A 307 10.40 -11.11 -6.69
CA VAL A 307 10.67 -11.77 -7.98
C VAL A 307 10.34 -10.89 -9.18
N ASN A 308 10.24 -9.56 -9.03
CA ASN A 308 9.81 -8.66 -10.10
C ASN A 308 10.73 -8.65 -11.34
N GLY A 309 10.43 -9.47 -12.34
CA GLY A 309 10.98 -9.40 -13.71
C GLY A 309 12.51 -9.49 -13.85
N ASN A 310 13.27 -9.81 -12.80
CA ASN A 310 14.73 -9.89 -12.83
C ASN A 310 15.17 -11.13 -13.62
N VAL A 311 15.38 -10.96 -14.94
CA VAL A 311 15.82 -11.94 -15.95
C VAL A 311 16.05 -13.34 -15.36
N TYR A 312 15.01 -14.18 -15.44
CA TYR A 312 15.02 -15.53 -14.90
C TYR A 312 16.21 -16.34 -15.41
N ASP A 313 16.71 -17.26 -14.59
CA ASP A 313 17.71 -18.23 -15.03
C ASP A 313 17.01 -19.28 -15.93
N PRO A 314 17.30 -19.33 -17.25
CA PRO A 314 16.66 -20.30 -18.14
C PRO A 314 17.05 -21.76 -17.82
N SER A 315 18.02 -21.98 -16.93
CA SER A 315 18.36 -23.30 -16.40
C SER A 315 17.65 -23.65 -15.10
N ASP A 316 16.97 -22.71 -14.45
CA ASP A 316 16.15 -22.90 -13.25
C ASP A 316 14.95 -21.94 -13.27
N LEU A 317 13.83 -22.44 -13.78
CA LEU A 317 12.56 -21.73 -13.87
C LEU A 317 11.76 -21.74 -12.56
N GLY A 318 12.37 -22.06 -11.41
CA GLY A 318 11.65 -22.08 -10.13
C GLY A 318 11.00 -20.73 -9.81
N LEU A 319 11.79 -19.65 -9.84
CA LEU A 319 11.27 -18.30 -9.59
C LEU A 319 10.34 -17.82 -10.71
N PHE A 320 10.63 -18.19 -11.96
CA PHE A 320 9.74 -17.92 -13.10
C PHE A 320 8.33 -18.44 -12.87
N TRP A 321 8.19 -19.63 -12.27
CA TRP A 321 6.89 -20.21 -11.96
C TRP A 321 6.23 -19.67 -10.70
N VAL A 322 7.00 -19.09 -9.77
CA VAL A 322 6.42 -18.41 -8.61
C VAL A 322 5.72 -17.13 -9.05
N ASP A 323 6.31 -16.43 -10.01
CA ASP A 323 5.80 -15.18 -10.59
C ASP A 323 4.67 -15.47 -11.60
N LYS A 324 4.88 -16.30 -12.62
CA LYS A 324 3.92 -16.41 -13.75
C LYS A 324 2.58 -17.09 -13.46
N PHE A 325 2.38 -17.69 -12.28
CA PHE A 325 1.12 -18.39 -11.97
C PHE A 325 0.11 -17.43 -11.32
N LEU A 326 -1.12 -17.46 -11.82
CA LEU A 326 -2.22 -16.60 -11.37
C LEU A 326 -2.97 -17.22 -10.18
N CYS A 327 -3.85 -16.43 -9.55
CA CYS A 327 -4.71 -16.87 -8.44
C CYS A 327 -3.95 -17.36 -7.21
N GLN A 328 -2.74 -16.86 -7.00
CA GLN A 328 -1.96 -17.10 -5.80
C GLN A 328 -2.38 -16.12 -4.69
N ASN A 329 -2.01 -16.41 -3.44
CA ASN A 329 -2.15 -15.47 -2.32
C ASN A 329 -3.55 -14.86 -2.08
N GLY A 330 -4.61 -15.47 -2.63
CA GLY A 330 -5.98 -14.97 -2.48
C GLY A 330 -6.42 -13.98 -3.56
N THR A 331 -5.63 -13.76 -4.62
CA THR A 331 -5.93 -12.82 -5.72
C THR A 331 -7.02 -13.33 -6.69
N GLY A 332 -7.52 -14.55 -6.49
CA GLY A 332 -8.58 -15.11 -7.32
C GLY A 332 -9.89 -14.31 -7.22
N VAL A 333 -10.49 -14.02 -8.36
CA VAL A 333 -11.79 -13.34 -8.46
C VAL A 333 -12.94 -14.34 -8.58
N GLY A 334 -14.14 -13.91 -8.19
CA GLY A 334 -15.37 -14.67 -8.39
C GLY A 334 -15.74 -14.74 -9.88
N ILE A 335 -15.97 -15.94 -10.39
CA ILE A 335 -16.36 -16.20 -11.79
C ILE A 335 -17.71 -16.91 -11.86
N ASP A 336 -18.42 -16.68 -12.96
CA ASP A 336 -19.72 -17.28 -13.27
C ASP A 336 -19.58 -18.44 -14.27
N ASP A 337 -20.35 -19.51 -14.06
CA ASP A 337 -20.56 -20.54 -15.08
C ASP A 337 -21.88 -20.26 -15.79
N TYR A 338 -21.80 -19.74 -17.02
CA TYR A 338 -22.99 -19.35 -17.78
C TYR A 338 -23.92 -20.51 -18.15
N ASN A 339 -23.58 -21.77 -17.82
CA ASN A 339 -24.49 -22.89 -17.94
C ASN A 339 -25.36 -23.13 -16.70
N THR A 340 -25.11 -22.44 -15.59
CA THR A 340 -25.98 -22.42 -14.41
C THR A 340 -26.95 -21.24 -14.47
N SER A 341 -27.89 -21.16 -13.53
CA SER A 341 -28.96 -20.15 -13.53
C SER A 341 -28.69 -18.92 -12.66
N GLY A 342 -27.54 -18.85 -11.99
CA GLY A 342 -27.18 -17.73 -11.14
C GLY A 342 -25.69 -17.75 -10.83
N ASP A 343 -25.18 -16.62 -10.35
CA ASP A 343 -23.76 -16.41 -10.07
C ASP A 343 -23.21 -17.47 -9.10
N ASP A 344 -22.32 -18.32 -9.62
CA ASP A 344 -21.69 -19.40 -8.87
C ASP A 344 -20.59 -18.90 -7.92
N ASN A 345 -20.04 -17.70 -8.17
CA ASN A 345 -18.93 -17.10 -7.43
C ASN A 345 -17.80 -18.11 -7.17
N HIS A 346 -17.41 -18.85 -8.21
CA HIS A 346 -16.27 -19.75 -8.15
C HIS A 346 -14.98 -18.94 -8.08
N ILE A 347 -14.07 -19.29 -7.17
CA ILE A 347 -12.82 -18.55 -6.98
C ILE A 347 -11.66 -19.49 -7.29
N CYS A 348 -10.81 -19.11 -8.24
CA CYS A 348 -9.58 -19.85 -8.54
C CYS A 348 -8.60 -19.78 -7.37
N SER A 349 -7.82 -20.85 -7.18
CA SER A 349 -6.77 -20.87 -6.17
C SER A 349 -5.61 -21.74 -6.65
N VAL A 350 -4.42 -21.15 -6.65
CA VAL A 350 -3.16 -21.79 -6.98
C VAL A 350 -2.17 -21.59 -5.83
N THR A 351 -1.32 -22.58 -5.61
CA THR A 351 -0.16 -22.45 -4.72
C THR A 351 1.04 -23.10 -5.39
N ILE A 352 2.11 -22.30 -5.54
CA ILE A 352 3.40 -22.74 -6.05
C ILE A 352 4.34 -22.98 -4.88
N THR A 353 4.96 -24.15 -4.83
CA THR A 353 5.95 -24.49 -3.79
C THR A 353 7.22 -25.03 -4.45
N LEU A 354 8.34 -24.38 -4.15
CA LEU A 354 9.65 -24.81 -4.62
C LEU A 354 10.24 -25.85 -3.66
N GLU A 355 10.48 -27.05 -4.18
CA GLU A 355 11.09 -28.15 -3.42
C GLU A 355 12.28 -28.74 -4.20
N ASN A 356 13.49 -28.58 -3.67
CA ASN A 356 14.72 -29.07 -4.32
C ASN A 356 14.79 -28.63 -5.80
N ASP A 357 14.81 -29.59 -6.72
CA ASP A 357 14.88 -29.42 -8.18
C ASP A 357 13.48 -29.41 -8.86
N THR A 358 12.40 -29.31 -8.08
CA THR A 358 11.02 -29.40 -8.57
C THR A 358 10.16 -28.23 -8.10
N VAL A 359 9.12 -27.94 -8.90
CA VAL A 359 8.02 -27.05 -8.56
C VAL A 359 6.79 -27.90 -8.33
N THR A 360 6.17 -27.76 -7.17
CA THR A 360 4.88 -28.36 -6.85
C THR A 360 3.79 -27.31 -7.09
N ILE A 361 2.83 -27.63 -7.95
CA ILE A 361 1.70 -26.77 -8.32
C ILE A 361 0.44 -27.41 -7.72
N SER A 362 -0.19 -26.74 -6.76
CA SER A 362 -1.49 -27.14 -6.22
C SER A 362 -2.57 -26.21 -6.75
N SER A 363 -3.69 -26.75 -7.21
CA SER A 363 -4.80 -25.94 -7.70
C SER A 363 -6.16 -26.58 -7.45
N ASN A 364 -7.19 -25.75 -7.34
CA ASN A 364 -8.58 -26.18 -7.36
C ASN A 364 -9.16 -26.35 -8.78
N GLY A 365 -8.42 -26.04 -9.85
CA GLY A 365 -8.84 -26.26 -11.24
C GLY A 365 -10.01 -25.39 -11.69
N ILE A 366 -10.26 -24.28 -11.01
CA ILE A 366 -11.22 -23.24 -11.43
C ILE A 366 -10.44 -22.15 -12.18
N PRO A 367 -10.93 -21.66 -13.34
CA PRO A 367 -10.26 -20.59 -14.09
C PRO A 367 -10.39 -19.22 -13.40
N ASN A 368 -9.55 -18.28 -13.82
CA ASN A 368 -9.62 -16.86 -13.46
C ASN A 368 -10.60 -16.05 -14.35
N HIS A 369 -11.51 -16.74 -15.06
CA HIS A 369 -12.43 -16.13 -15.99
C HIS A 369 -13.79 -16.84 -15.98
N ASP A 370 -14.85 -16.15 -16.43
CA ASP A 370 -16.17 -16.78 -16.59
C ASP A 370 -16.10 -17.92 -17.61
N LEU A 371 -16.89 -18.95 -17.38
CA LEU A 371 -16.80 -20.19 -18.15
C LEU A 371 -18.16 -20.68 -18.65
N GLU A 372 -18.08 -21.65 -19.53
CA GLU A 372 -19.23 -22.46 -19.95
C GLU A 372 -18.83 -23.93 -19.76
N SER A 373 -19.43 -24.59 -18.77
CA SER A 373 -19.14 -26.00 -18.45
C SER A 373 -19.48 -27.01 -19.55
N GLY A 374 -20.22 -26.62 -20.58
CA GLY A 374 -20.57 -27.52 -21.65
C GLY A 374 -21.58 -28.61 -21.22
N PRO A 375 -21.70 -29.70 -21.99
CA PRO A 375 -22.63 -30.80 -21.72
C PRO A 375 -22.37 -31.56 -20.42
N GLY A 376 -21.14 -31.48 -19.89
CA GLY A 376 -20.70 -32.26 -18.74
C GLY A 376 -21.01 -31.63 -17.40
N CYS A 377 -21.77 -30.53 -17.37
CA CYS A 377 -22.12 -29.68 -16.23
C CYS A 377 -21.95 -30.34 -14.83
N CYS A 378 -21.44 -29.63 -13.84
CA CYS A 378 -21.02 -28.23 -13.82
C CYS A 378 -19.64 -28.17 -13.18
N ALA A 379 -18.87 -27.13 -13.51
CA ALA A 379 -17.54 -26.94 -12.97
C ALA A 379 -17.60 -26.96 -11.43
N SER A 380 -16.62 -27.59 -10.81
CA SER A 380 -16.53 -27.60 -9.36
C SER A 380 -15.07 -27.70 -8.95
N ALA A 381 -14.75 -27.13 -7.79
CA ALA A 381 -13.40 -27.15 -7.25
C ALA A 381 -12.89 -28.60 -7.12
N GLN A 382 -11.73 -28.83 -7.71
CA GLN A 382 -10.97 -30.08 -7.65
C GLN A 382 -9.83 -29.96 -6.63
N SER A 383 -8.97 -30.97 -6.56
CA SER A 383 -7.75 -30.94 -5.74
C SER A 383 -6.60 -31.55 -6.53
N TYR A 384 -5.95 -30.70 -7.32
CA TYR A 384 -4.81 -31.07 -8.13
C TYR A 384 -3.50 -30.85 -7.39
N THR A 385 -2.53 -31.71 -7.69
CA THR A 385 -1.14 -31.53 -7.28
C THR A 385 -0.26 -32.07 -8.39
N TRP A 386 0.45 -31.18 -9.07
CA TRP A 386 1.43 -31.53 -10.08
C TRP A 386 2.84 -31.24 -9.59
N ILE A 387 3.80 -32.01 -10.09
CA ILE A 387 5.21 -31.82 -9.79
C ILE A 387 5.94 -31.75 -11.13
N VAL A 388 6.54 -30.59 -11.42
CA VAL A 388 7.30 -30.34 -12.66
C VAL A 388 8.75 -30.01 -12.31
N PRO A 389 9.73 -30.30 -13.19
CA PRO A 389 11.11 -29.96 -12.92
C PRO A 389 11.31 -28.44 -13.04
N ARG A 390 12.15 -27.87 -12.16
CA ARG A 390 12.58 -26.48 -12.26
C ARG A 390 13.48 -26.23 -13.47
N SER A 391 14.28 -27.22 -13.82
CA SER A 391 15.11 -27.21 -15.02
C SER A 391 14.38 -27.99 -16.13
N PRO A 392 13.90 -27.32 -17.19
CA PRO A 392 13.22 -28.00 -18.28
C PRO A 392 14.10 -29.12 -18.86
N THR A 393 13.52 -30.31 -19.02
CA THR A 393 14.28 -31.51 -19.36
C THR A 393 13.67 -32.24 -20.55
N ASN A 394 14.38 -32.26 -21.68
CA ASN A 394 13.97 -33.05 -22.82
C ASN A 394 13.90 -34.55 -22.49
N ASP A 395 12.82 -35.19 -22.90
CA ASP A 395 12.76 -36.64 -22.95
C ASP A 395 13.66 -37.16 -24.08
N THR A 396 14.75 -37.82 -23.69
CA THR A 396 15.75 -38.37 -24.63
C THR A 396 15.94 -39.87 -24.44
N THR A 397 15.11 -40.50 -23.60
CA THR A 397 15.36 -41.87 -23.13
C THR A 397 14.72 -42.94 -23.99
N GLY A 398 13.68 -42.61 -24.76
CA GLY A 398 12.96 -43.53 -25.62
C GLY A 398 12.45 -44.79 -24.91
N GLY A 399 11.94 -45.75 -25.69
CA GLY A 399 11.35 -46.98 -25.14
C GLY A 399 9.95 -46.78 -24.54
N HIS A 400 9.30 -45.67 -24.88
CA HIS A 400 7.95 -45.34 -24.42
C HIS A 400 6.90 -46.16 -25.15
N ASN A 401 5.71 -46.24 -24.55
CA ASN A 401 4.56 -46.83 -25.22
C ASN A 401 4.12 -45.93 -26.38
N SER A 402 4.20 -46.43 -27.60
CA SER A 402 3.82 -45.72 -28.82
C SER A 402 2.40 -46.05 -29.29
N ALA A 403 1.56 -46.67 -28.47
CA ALA A 403 0.20 -47.05 -28.87
C ALA A 403 -0.64 -45.85 -29.31
N ASN A 404 -0.47 -44.71 -28.63
CA ASN A 404 -1.28 -43.50 -28.82
C ASN A 404 -0.58 -42.46 -29.71
N CYS A 405 0.69 -42.69 -30.03
CA CYS A 405 1.44 -41.89 -31.00
C CYS A 405 2.43 -42.78 -31.79
N PRO A 406 1.92 -43.65 -32.70
CA PRO A 406 2.76 -44.63 -33.41
C PRO A 406 3.91 -43.99 -34.19
N GLU A 407 3.73 -42.78 -34.69
CA GLU A 407 4.70 -42.00 -35.45
C GLU A 407 5.94 -41.65 -34.64
N ALA A 408 5.79 -41.47 -33.32
CA ALA A 408 6.92 -41.24 -32.42
C ALA A 408 7.76 -42.51 -32.19
N ASN A 409 7.23 -43.70 -32.56
CA ASN A 409 7.94 -44.99 -32.49
C ASN A 409 8.59 -45.29 -31.11
N GLY A 410 8.02 -44.74 -30.05
CA GLY A 410 8.49 -44.89 -28.67
C GLY A 410 9.71 -44.02 -28.33
N ASP A 411 10.10 -43.10 -29.20
CA ASP A 411 11.21 -42.17 -28.97
C ASP A 411 10.86 -41.15 -27.87
N TYR A 412 9.58 -40.83 -27.70
CA TYR A 412 9.05 -39.88 -26.71
C TYR A 412 7.83 -40.44 -25.98
N ARG A 413 7.60 -39.97 -24.75
CA ARG A 413 6.36 -40.27 -24.02
C ARG A 413 5.16 -39.64 -24.75
N CYS A 414 4.25 -40.48 -25.24
CA CYS A 414 2.96 -39.99 -25.73
C CYS A 414 2.15 -39.43 -24.55
N ALA A 415 1.38 -38.39 -24.81
CA ALA A 415 0.29 -38.03 -23.94
C ALA A 415 -0.74 -39.16 -23.86
N ASP A 416 -1.44 -39.23 -22.74
CA ASP A 416 -2.55 -40.15 -22.60
C ASP A 416 -3.71 -39.68 -23.51
N ASP A 417 -4.50 -40.61 -24.05
CA ASP A 417 -5.66 -40.27 -24.91
C ASP A 417 -6.73 -39.46 -24.16
N ARG A 418 -6.65 -39.40 -22.82
CA ARG A 418 -7.58 -38.71 -21.94
C ARG A 418 -6.84 -38.23 -20.71
N GLY A 419 -6.95 -36.94 -20.43
CA GLY A 419 -6.37 -36.33 -19.24
C GLY A 419 -5.60 -35.08 -19.59
N ASP A 420 -4.99 -34.53 -18.54
CA ASP A 420 -4.13 -33.38 -18.59
C ASP A 420 -2.81 -33.69 -19.27
N ILE A 421 -2.39 -32.77 -20.13
CA ILE A 421 -1.16 -32.82 -20.91
C ILE A 421 -0.22 -31.66 -20.53
N ALA A 422 -0.79 -30.64 -19.90
CA ALA A 422 -0.13 -29.46 -19.38
C ALA A 422 -1.04 -28.78 -18.35
N ILE A 423 -0.51 -27.75 -17.71
CA ILE A 423 -1.18 -27.00 -16.65
C ILE A 423 -1.20 -25.54 -17.10
N ALA A 424 -2.37 -24.93 -17.19
CA ALA A 424 -2.47 -23.49 -17.46
C ALA A 424 -2.02 -22.69 -16.22
N ILE A 425 -1.55 -21.46 -16.42
CA ILE A 425 -1.04 -20.63 -15.33
C ILE A 425 -2.10 -20.21 -14.30
N ASN A 426 -3.39 -20.32 -14.62
CA ASN A 426 -4.47 -20.15 -13.65
C ASN A 426 -4.83 -21.45 -12.89
N GLY A 427 -4.06 -22.52 -13.11
CA GLY A 427 -4.23 -23.81 -12.44
C GLY A 427 -5.27 -24.75 -13.05
N VAL A 428 -5.87 -24.39 -14.19
CA VAL A 428 -6.76 -25.28 -14.95
C VAL A 428 -5.93 -26.25 -15.80
N PRO A 429 -6.25 -27.56 -15.82
CA PRO A 429 -5.56 -28.48 -16.71
C PRO A 429 -5.87 -28.22 -18.18
N ILE A 430 -4.85 -28.37 -19.03
CA ILE A 430 -5.00 -28.40 -20.48
C ILE A 430 -5.06 -29.87 -20.89
N PHE A 431 -6.13 -30.28 -21.56
CA PHE A 431 -6.29 -31.64 -22.05
C PHE A 431 -5.85 -31.76 -23.50
N GLY A 432 -5.53 -33.00 -23.89
CA GLY A 432 -5.38 -33.35 -25.30
C GLY A 432 -6.70 -33.16 -26.07
N PRO A 433 -6.64 -33.20 -27.40
CA PRO A 433 -7.79 -32.91 -28.27
C PRO A 433 -8.89 -33.97 -28.20
N GLU A 434 -8.61 -35.15 -27.68
CA GLU A 434 -9.62 -36.22 -27.53
C GLU A 434 -10.62 -35.90 -26.42
N ASP A 435 -11.90 -35.98 -26.75
CA ASP A 435 -12.98 -36.03 -25.75
C ASP A 435 -13.65 -37.43 -25.69
N GLY A 436 -14.57 -37.66 -24.75
CA GLY A 436 -15.49 -38.82 -24.61
C GLY A 436 -15.81 -39.49 -25.95
N PRO A 437 -15.88 -40.85 -26.04
CA PRO A 437 -15.77 -41.64 -27.28
C PRO A 437 -16.05 -40.82 -28.54
N GLY A 438 -14.99 -40.27 -29.13
CA GLY A 438 -15.06 -39.11 -30.02
C GLY A 438 -13.72 -38.86 -30.71
N GLY A 439 -13.67 -37.84 -31.57
CA GLY A 439 -12.45 -37.38 -32.23
C GLY A 439 -11.90 -36.11 -31.58
N ASP A 440 -11.22 -35.29 -32.36
CA ASP A 440 -10.74 -33.98 -31.95
C ASP A 440 -11.89 -33.02 -31.61
N ALA A 441 -11.96 -32.65 -30.33
CA ALA A 441 -12.98 -31.78 -29.74
C ALA A 441 -13.06 -30.41 -30.43
N VAL A 442 -11.91 -29.85 -30.79
CA VAL A 442 -11.79 -28.54 -31.44
C VAL A 442 -12.28 -28.64 -32.88
N ALA A 443 -11.84 -29.66 -33.62
CA ALA A 443 -12.27 -29.89 -34.99
C ALA A 443 -13.78 -30.17 -35.09
N SER A 444 -14.35 -30.93 -34.14
CA SER A 444 -15.81 -31.10 -34.01
C SER A 444 -16.51 -29.77 -33.73
N ASN A 445 -16.02 -28.98 -32.76
CA ASN A 445 -16.59 -27.67 -32.41
C ASN A 445 -16.58 -26.68 -33.58
N LYS A 446 -15.55 -26.75 -34.43
CA LYS A 446 -15.44 -25.96 -35.68
C LYS A 446 -16.20 -26.56 -36.87
N GLY A 447 -16.89 -27.69 -36.70
CA GLY A 447 -17.70 -28.32 -37.74
C GLY A 447 -16.90 -28.97 -38.88
N VAL A 448 -15.65 -29.35 -38.63
CA VAL A 448 -14.78 -30.01 -39.63
C VAL A 448 -15.27 -31.42 -39.96
N TYR A 449 -15.90 -32.07 -38.99
CA TYR A 449 -16.55 -33.36 -39.15
C TYR A 449 -17.82 -33.42 -38.28
N GLU A 450 -18.70 -34.38 -38.61
CA GLU A 450 -19.91 -34.62 -37.84
C GLU A 450 -19.66 -35.71 -36.78
N GLU A 451 -19.60 -35.30 -35.51
CA GLU A 451 -19.45 -36.24 -34.39
C GLU A 451 -20.76 -37.00 -34.13
N ASN A 452 -20.70 -38.33 -34.21
CA ASN A 452 -21.86 -39.21 -34.11
C ASN A 452 -21.74 -40.28 -33.01
N ARG A 453 -20.65 -40.26 -32.24
CA ARG A 453 -20.42 -41.15 -31.10
C ARG A 453 -20.76 -40.46 -29.79
N GLN A 454 -20.18 -39.29 -29.53
CA GLN A 454 -20.49 -38.43 -28.39
C GLN A 454 -20.33 -36.96 -28.78
N HIS A 455 -21.45 -36.24 -28.91
CA HIS A 455 -21.40 -34.82 -29.23
C HIS A 455 -21.00 -34.02 -27.99
N ILE A 456 -20.02 -33.14 -28.19
CA ILE A 456 -19.54 -32.17 -27.21
C ILE A 456 -19.43 -30.81 -27.90
N TRP A 457 -19.59 -29.75 -27.12
CA TRP A 457 -19.36 -28.39 -27.56
C TRP A 457 -18.43 -27.74 -26.56
N LEU A 458 -17.56 -26.87 -27.07
CA LEU A 458 -16.60 -26.12 -26.28
C LEU A 458 -17.15 -24.72 -26.08
N GLY A 459 -17.06 -24.24 -24.85
CA GLY A 459 -17.53 -22.92 -24.47
C GLY A 459 -16.47 -21.84 -24.63
N LEU A 460 -16.54 -20.83 -23.76
CA LEU A 460 -15.51 -19.81 -23.62
C LEU A 460 -14.12 -20.43 -23.53
N CYS A 461 -13.14 -19.80 -24.19
CA CYS A 461 -11.75 -20.27 -24.21
C CYS A 461 -11.55 -21.68 -24.78
N HIS A 462 -12.51 -22.18 -25.56
CA HIS A 462 -12.54 -23.57 -26.03
C HIS A 462 -12.38 -24.58 -24.87
N GLY A 463 -12.88 -24.24 -23.69
CA GLY A 463 -12.91 -25.09 -22.51
C GLY A 463 -14.27 -25.71 -22.29
N HIS A 464 -14.32 -26.73 -21.43
CA HIS A 464 -15.56 -27.30 -20.92
C HIS A 464 -15.30 -28.16 -19.67
N SER A 465 -16.38 -28.61 -19.02
CA SER A 465 -16.35 -29.52 -17.87
C SER A 465 -16.56 -30.97 -18.29
N ALA A 466 -15.67 -31.86 -17.86
CA ALA A 466 -15.89 -33.30 -17.87
C ALA A 466 -16.77 -33.75 -16.69
N GLN A 467 -17.19 -35.03 -16.70
CA GLN A 467 -17.95 -35.62 -15.60
C GLN A 467 -17.22 -35.43 -14.26
N GLY A 468 -17.97 -35.02 -13.23
CA GLY A 468 -17.40 -34.71 -11.91
C GLY A 468 -16.93 -33.26 -11.76
N GLY A 469 -17.25 -32.40 -12.73
CA GLY A 469 -17.00 -30.96 -12.66
C GLY A 469 -15.55 -30.55 -12.91
N VAL A 470 -14.82 -31.37 -13.67
CA VAL A 470 -13.43 -31.12 -14.06
C VAL A 470 -13.42 -30.20 -15.27
N TYR A 471 -13.29 -28.89 -15.03
CA TYR A 471 -13.10 -27.90 -16.09
C TYR A 471 -11.67 -28.01 -16.67
N HIS A 472 -11.55 -27.89 -17.98
CA HIS A 472 -10.27 -27.98 -18.69
C HIS A 472 -10.32 -27.30 -20.07
N TYR A 473 -9.15 -26.92 -20.59
CA TYR A 473 -9.00 -26.34 -21.94
C TYR A 473 -8.61 -27.40 -22.97
N HIS A 474 -9.08 -27.25 -24.21
CA HIS A 474 -8.63 -28.05 -25.36
C HIS A 474 -7.73 -27.28 -26.35
N ALA A 475 -7.89 -25.96 -26.43
CA ALA A 475 -7.17 -25.16 -27.45
C ALA A 475 -6.68 -23.80 -26.96
N ASP A 476 -7.48 -23.09 -26.16
CA ASP A 476 -7.29 -21.66 -25.97
C ASP A 476 -7.23 -21.28 -24.50
N ALA A 477 -6.05 -21.47 -23.91
CA ALA A 477 -5.74 -20.92 -22.59
C ALA A 477 -5.19 -19.48 -22.68
N ASN A 478 -5.29 -18.77 -23.81
CA ASN A 478 -4.82 -17.38 -23.90
C ASN A 478 -5.75 -16.41 -23.19
N CYS A 479 -7.01 -16.79 -23.03
CA CYS A 479 -8.01 -15.96 -22.38
C CYS A 479 -7.70 -15.70 -20.89
N VAL A 480 -6.77 -16.44 -20.29
CA VAL A 480 -6.29 -16.16 -18.92
C VAL A 480 -5.66 -14.77 -18.77
N HIS A 481 -5.21 -14.17 -19.87
CA HIS A 481 -4.61 -12.85 -19.97
C HIS A 481 -5.57 -11.76 -20.46
N TRP A 482 -6.81 -12.12 -20.77
CA TRP A 482 -7.79 -11.16 -21.26
C TRP A 482 -8.71 -10.74 -20.12
N HIS A 483 -9.06 -9.46 -20.06
CA HIS A 483 -10.02 -8.95 -19.09
C HIS A 483 -11.04 -8.06 -19.80
N PRO A 484 -12.33 -8.12 -19.42
CA PRO A 484 -13.35 -7.29 -20.01
C PRO A 484 -13.12 -5.81 -19.68
N ASN A 485 -13.25 -4.93 -20.67
CA ASN A 485 -13.30 -3.50 -20.41
C ASN A 485 -14.68 -3.08 -19.89
N GLU A 486 -14.81 -3.00 -18.56
CA GLU A 486 -16.07 -2.63 -17.91
C GLU A 486 -16.58 -1.23 -18.32
N THR A 487 -15.67 -0.28 -18.56
CA THR A 487 -16.03 1.08 -18.99
C THR A 487 -16.62 1.09 -20.41
N ALA A 488 -16.20 0.15 -21.25
CA ALA A 488 -16.77 -0.09 -22.57
C ALA A 488 -18.01 -1.01 -22.54
N GLY A 489 -18.34 -1.59 -21.38
CA GLY A 489 -19.46 -2.53 -21.21
C GLY A 489 -19.20 -3.91 -21.81
N GLU A 490 -17.93 -4.31 -21.93
CA GLU A 490 -17.55 -5.65 -22.37
C GLU A 490 -17.78 -6.68 -21.26
N GLY A 491 -18.04 -7.93 -21.64
CA GLY A 491 -18.03 -9.10 -20.77
C GLY A 491 -17.30 -10.26 -21.42
N TRP A 492 -17.15 -11.39 -20.71
CA TRP A 492 -16.40 -12.55 -21.22
C TRP A 492 -16.94 -13.14 -22.53
N ARG A 493 -18.21 -12.89 -22.87
CA ARG A 493 -18.79 -13.27 -24.17
C ARG A 493 -18.25 -12.46 -25.36
N ASP A 494 -17.58 -11.34 -25.12
CA ASP A 494 -16.95 -10.52 -26.15
C ASP A 494 -15.53 -11.00 -26.48
N TYR A 495 -14.96 -11.90 -25.67
CA TYR A 495 -13.68 -12.53 -25.95
C TYR A 495 -13.72 -13.35 -27.25
N SER A 496 -12.65 -13.30 -28.04
CA SER A 496 -12.52 -14.09 -29.28
C SER A 496 -11.09 -14.56 -29.52
N PHE A 497 -10.97 -15.75 -30.11
CA PHE A 497 -9.70 -16.40 -30.40
C PHE A 497 -9.62 -16.94 -31.84
N PRO A 498 -8.48 -16.79 -32.54
CA PRO A 498 -7.33 -15.97 -32.14
C PRO A 498 -7.77 -14.50 -32.05
N SER A 499 -7.18 -13.72 -31.14
CA SER A 499 -7.50 -12.31 -31.08
C SER A 499 -7.21 -11.73 -32.48
N SER A 500 -8.18 -11.02 -33.06
CA SER A 500 -8.06 -10.50 -34.44
C SER A 500 -6.92 -9.47 -34.64
N THR A 501 -6.12 -9.26 -33.60
CA THR A 501 -5.03 -8.31 -33.48
C THR A 501 -3.74 -9.04 -33.13
N ASN A 502 -2.94 -9.39 -34.14
CA ASN A 502 -1.49 -9.52 -33.90
C ASN A 502 -0.99 -8.14 -33.45
N THR A 503 -0.64 -8.03 -32.17
CA THR A 503 -0.16 -6.79 -31.55
C THR A 503 1.24 -6.41 -32.02
N GLY A 504 1.93 -7.32 -32.72
CA GLY A 504 3.33 -7.19 -33.08
C GLY A 504 4.28 -7.66 -31.97
N GLU A 505 3.75 -8.28 -30.91
CA GLU A 505 4.48 -8.76 -29.75
C GLU A 505 4.31 -10.28 -29.59
N ALA A 506 5.33 -10.94 -29.02
CA ALA A 506 5.24 -12.36 -28.72
C ALA A 506 4.18 -12.59 -27.64
N SER A 507 3.46 -13.70 -27.72
CA SER A 507 2.45 -14.06 -26.74
C SER A 507 3.06 -14.35 -25.38
N ASP A 508 2.29 -14.10 -24.34
CA ASP A 508 2.63 -14.43 -22.97
C ASP A 508 2.59 -15.95 -22.71
N VAL A 509 3.14 -16.35 -21.56
CA VAL A 509 3.06 -17.74 -21.09
C VAL A 509 1.63 -18.04 -20.66
N ILE A 510 1.07 -19.13 -21.17
CA ILE A 510 -0.28 -19.60 -20.85
C ILE A 510 -0.27 -20.84 -19.96
N GLY A 511 0.88 -21.52 -19.82
CA GLY A 511 1.00 -22.71 -19.00
C GLY A 511 2.40 -23.32 -18.96
N VAL A 512 2.47 -24.49 -18.34
CA VAL A 512 3.68 -25.31 -18.19
C VAL A 512 3.40 -26.75 -18.60
N ALA A 513 4.32 -27.35 -19.35
CA ALA A 513 4.30 -28.77 -19.62
C ALA A 513 4.94 -29.58 -18.51
N PHE A 514 4.63 -30.87 -18.43
CA PHE A 514 5.14 -31.73 -17.36
C PHE A 514 6.67 -31.93 -17.37
N ASP A 515 7.34 -31.59 -18.47
CA ASP A 515 8.80 -31.58 -18.60
C ASP A 515 9.44 -30.24 -18.21
N GLY A 516 8.63 -29.29 -17.71
CA GLY A 516 9.04 -28.00 -17.13
C GLY A 516 9.14 -26.86 -18.13
N TYR A 517 8.94 -27.12 -19.43
CA TYR A 517 9.01 -26.05 -20.44
C TYR A 517 7.76 -25.14 -20.38
N PRO A 518 7.95 -23.82 -20.54
CA PRO A 518 6.83 -22.90 -20.69
C PRO A 518 6.10 -23.07 -22.01
N ILE A 519 4.79 -22.89 -21.94
CA ILE A 519 3.86 -22.89 -23.07
C ILE A 519 3.45 -21.44 -23.29
N TYR A 520 3.75 -20.90 -24.47
CA TYR A 520 3.35 -19.56 -24.87
C TYR A 520 2.09 -19.60 -25.71
N GLY A 521 1.41 -18.46 -25.83
CA GLY A 521 0.31 -18.27 -26.77
C GLY A 521 0.72 -18.40 -28.24
N VAL A 522 -0.15 -17.96 -29.16
CA VAL A 522 -0.03 -18.31 -30.60
C VAL A 522 1.03 -17.53 -31.38
N PHE A 523 1.45 -16.36 -30.89
CA PHE A 523 2.42 -15.49 -31.57
C PHE A 523 3.81 -15.60 -30.95
N GLY A 524 4.85 -15.66 -31.78
CA GLY A 524 6.23 -15.75 -31.34
C GLY A 524 7.24 -15.24 -32.37
N ASP A 525 8.49 -15.06 -31.95
CA ASP A 525 9.59 -14.69 -32.84
C ASP A 525 10.02 -15.90 -33.68
N ASP A 526 10.03 -15.74 -35.02
CA ASP A 526 10.47 -16.77 -35.97
C ASP A 526 12.00 -17.01 -35.99
N GLY A 527 12.75 -16.34 -35.13
CA GLY A 527 14.20 -16.35 -35.04
C GLY A 527 14.87 -15.33 -35.94
N THR A 528 14.10 -14.53 -36.68
CA THR A 528 14.59 -13.39 -37.48
C THR A 528 14.26 -12.03 -36.85
N GLY A 529 13.60 -12.02 -35.68
CA GLY A 529 13.07 -10.83 -35.03
C GLY A 529 11.67 -10.47 -35.54
N GLN A 530 11.01 -11.35 -36.30
CA GLN A 530 9.64 -11.13 -36.77
C GLN A 530 8.67 -11.91 -35.89
N ILE A 531 7.69 -11.20 -35.32
CA ILE A 531 6.58 -11.84 -34.64
C ILE A 531 5.60 -12.39 -35.68
N VAL A 532 5.42 -13.70 -35.65
CA VAL A 532 4.51 -14.43 -36.52
C VAL A 532 3.65 -15.37 -35.69
N GLU A 533 2.53 -15.77 -36.27
CA GLU A 533 1.76 -16.89 -35.76
C GLU A 533 2.57 -18.18 -35.96
N MET A 534 2.69 -18.96 -34.89
CA MET A 534 3.61 -20.08 -34.84
C MET A 534 2.88 -21.40 -35.05
N LYS A 535 3.63 -22.43 -35.43
CA LYS A 535 3.06 -23.74 -35.75
C LYS A 535 3.63 -24.80 -34.82
N SER A 536 2.76 -25.72 -34.40
CA SER A 536 3.23 -26.90 -33.70
C SER A 536 3.79 -27.92 -34.69
N SER A 537 4.63 -28.83 -34.18
CA SER A 537 5.15 -29.95 -34.95
C SER A 537 4.11 -31.04 -35.21
N TYR A 538 2.83 -30.82 -34.90
CA TYR A 538 1.75 -31.75 -35.20
C TYR A 538 0.83 -31.17 -36.28
N ARG A 539 0.43 -32.02 -37.21
CA ARG A 539 -0.55 -31.67 -38.24
C ARG A 539 -1.46 -32.83 -38.56
N LEU A 540 -2.60 -32.51 -39.15
CA LEU A 540 -3.51 -33.50 -39.69
C LEU A 540 -2.87 -34.28 -40.85
N LYS A 541 -3.03 -35.60 -40.84
CA LYS A 541 -2.65 -36.48 -41.95
C LYS A 541 -3.48 -36.15 -43.18
N ALA A 542 -2.87 -36.29 -44.35
CA ALA A 542 -3.51 -35.92 -45.60
C ALA A 542 -4.81 -36.73 -45.84
N GLY A 543 -5.95 -36.02 -45.86
CA GLY A 543 -7.26 -36.60 -46.13
C GLY A 543 -8.05 -37.00 -44.87
N GLU A 544 -7.46 -36.88 -43.69
CA GLU A 544 -8.15 -37.05 -42.43
C GLU A 544 -8.87 -35.76 -42.01
N THR A 545 -9.68 -35.83 -40.96
CA THR A 545 -10.51 -34.70 -40.49
C THR A 545 -10.43 -34.45 -38.99
N GLY A 546 -9.65 -35.25 -38.25
CA GLY A 546 -9.64 -35.27 -36.79
C GLY A 546 -10.76 -36.14 -36.21
N TYR A 547 -11.54 -36.82 -37.06
CA TYR A 547 -12.63 -37.70 -36.61
C TYR A 547 -12.10 -38.85 -35.75
N ASN A 548 -10.90 -39.38 -36.00
CA ASN A 548 -10.32 -40.43 -35.16
C ASN A 548 -9.44 -39.89 -34.02
N GLY A 549 -9.49 -38.59 -33.72
CA GLY A 549 -8.61 -37.98 -32.73
C GLY A 549 -7.15 -38.06 -33.18
N ILE A 550 -6.24 -38.32 -32.25
CA ILE A 550 -4.78 -38.35 -32.43
C ILE A 550 -4.33 -39.29 -33.55
N ASP A 551 -5.09 -40.36 -33.82
CA ASP A 551 -4.85 -41.28 -34.93
C ASP A 551 -4.87 -40.59 -36.31
N ASP A 552 -5.55 -39.46 -36.43
CA ASP A 552 -5.61 -38.64 -37.65
C ASP A 552 -4.45 -37.65 -37.76
N TYR A 553 -3.61 -37.51 -36.73
CA TYR A 553 -2.52 -36.55 -36.68
C TYR A 553 -1.15 -37.22 -36.81
N GLU A 554 -0.18 -36.49 -37.32
CA GLU A 554 1.22 -36.92 -37.40
C GLU A 554 2.15 -35.85 -36.80
N TYR A 555 3.20 -36.33 -36.14
CA TYR A 555 4.32 -35.50 -35.74
C TYR A 555 5.30 -35.32 -36.92
N VAL A 556 5.64 -34.06 -37.21
CA VAL A 556 6.64 -33.67 -38.20
C VAL A 556 7.56 -32.64 -37.57
N ALA A 557 8.79 -33.08 -37.26
CA ALA A 557 9.79 -32.24 -36.63
C ALA A 557 10.08 -30.96 -37.44
N GLY A 558 9.94 -29.80 -36.80
CA GLY A 558 10.32 -28.50 -37.34
C GLY A 558 9.40 -27.96 -38.46
N LEU A 559 8.13 -28.36 -38.45
CA LEU A 559 7.05 -27.60 -39.12
C LEU A 559 7.06 -26.14 -38.67
#